data_AF-A0A932NS27-F1
#
_entry.id   AF-A0A932NS27-F1
#
_cell.length_a   1.000
_cell.length_b   1.000
_cell.length_c   1.000
_cell.angle_alpha   90.00
_cell.angle_beta   90.00
_cell.angle_gamma   90.00
#
_symmetry.space_group_name_H-M   'P 1'
#
loop_
_entity.id
_entity.type
_entity.pdbx_description
1 polymer ?
#
loop_
_entity_poly.entity_id
_entity_poly.type
_entity_poly.pdbx_seq_one_letter_code
_entity_poly.pdbx_strand_id
1 'polypeptide(L)'
;MRKDERDRMMRSMSEEQRADFRRIVRELRSQRQASSGGQRTIRELVESGKVAAPSHLRHVMEALMERDDMGPKAGQPAPDFSLKRLESEARVRLSSFQGKQPVAVVFGSYT
;
A
#
# COMPACT_ATOMS: atom_id res chain seq x y z
N MET A 1 4.29 -1.78 10.21
CA MET A 1 3.11 -1.88 11.11
C MET A 1 2.40 -3.23 10.94
N ARG A 2 2.27 -3.99 12.04
CA ARG A 2 1.49 -5.24 12.08
C ARG A 2 -0.01 -4.93 12.03
N LYS A 3 -0.86 -5.86 11.57
CA LYS A 3 -2.31 -5.66 11.47
C LYS A 3 -2.91 -5.22 12.82
N ASP A 4 -2.55 -5.92 13.90
CA ASP A 4 -3.08 -5.65 15.24
C ASP A 4 -2.70 -4.27 15.78
N GLU A 5 -1.51 -3.80 15.43
CA GLU A 5 -1.01 -2.47 15.81
C GLU A 5 -1.83 -1.37 15.12
N ARG A 6 -2.13 -1.56 13.82
CA ARG A 6 -3.04 -0.68 13.08
C ARG A 6 -4.43 -0.65 13.69
N ASP A 7 -4.97 -1.82 14.01
CA ASP A 7 -6.34 -1.93 14.52
C ASP A 7 -6.46 -1.28 15.89
N ARG A 8 -5.44 -1.42 16.76
CA ARG A 8 -5.35 -0.68 18.03
C ARG A 8 -5.28 0.83 17.80
N MET A 9 -4.42 1.26 16.89
CA MET A 9 -4.25 2.68 16.54
C MET A 9 -5.56 3.29 16.02
N MET A 10 -6.26 2.61 15.12
CA MET A 10 -7.55 3.07 14.58
C MET A 10 -8.63 3.14 15.67
N ARG A 11 -8.60 2.22 16.64
CA ARG A 11 -9.52 2.23 17.79
C ARG A 11 -9.24 3.39 18.76
N SER A 12 -7.99 3.80 18.92
CA SER A 12 -7.62 4.91 19.81
C SER A 12 -7.80 6.30 19.20
N MET A 13 -8.08 6.41 17.89
CA MET A 13 -8.28 7.70 17.22
C MET A 13 -9.68 8.29 17.47
N SER A 14 -9.75 9.60 17.66
CA SER A 14 -11.02 10.35 17.67
C SER A 14 -11.69 10.36 16.30
N GLU A 15 -12.98 10.69 16.23
CA GLU A 15 -13.70 10.80 14.96
C GLU A 15 -13.09 11.86 14.02
N GLU A 16 -12.61 12.96 14.59
CA GLU A 16 -11.90 14.01 13.84
C GLU A 16 -10.60 13.47 13.22
N GLN A 17 -9.77 12.79 14.02
CA GLN A 17 -8.53 12.18 13.53
C GLN A 17 -8.80 11.13 12.44
N ARG A 18 -9.88 10.35 12.56
CA ARG A 18 -10.32 9.39 11.53
C ARG A 18 -10.77 10.10 10.26
N ALA A 19 -11.46 11.23 10.37
CA ALA A 19 -11.88 12.04 9.22
C ALA A 19 -10.66 12.61 8.48
N ASP A 20 -9.70 13.16 9.21
CA ASP A 20 -8.44 13.67 8.64
C ASP A 20 -7.63 12.57 7.96
N PHE A 21 -7.52 11.41 8.59
CA PHE A 21 -6.86 10.26 7.99
C PHE A 21 -7.54 9.84 6.66
N ARG A 22 -8.87 9.73 6.64
CA ARG A 22 -9.62 9.40 5.41
C ARG A 22 -9.40 10.44 4.30
N ARG A 23 -9.34 11.72 4.66
CA ARG A 23 -9.06 12.83 3.73
C ARG A 23 -7.67 12.67 3.11
N ILE A 24 -6.64 12.47 3.93
CA ILE A 24 -5.25 12.31 3.47
C ILE A 24 -5.09 11.08 2.58
N VAL A 25 -5.68 9.94 2.96
CA VAL A 25 -5.61 8.71 2.13
C VAL A 25 -6.25 8.94 0.76
N ARG A 26 -7.35 9.70 0.69
CA ARG A 26 -7.99 10.07 -0.58
C ARG A 26 -7.09 10.98 -1.42
N GLU A 27 -6.45 11.96 -0.78
CA GLU A 27 -5.51 12.88 -1.41
C GLU A 27 -4.29 12.15 -1.99
N LEU A 28 -3.66 11.27 -1.20
CA LEU A 28 -2.57 10.41 -1.65
C LEU A 28 -2.96 9.59 -2.89
N ARG A 29 -4.17 9.01 -2.89
CA ARG A 29 -4.67 8.23 -4.03
C ARG A 29 -4.86 9.10 -5.27
N SER A 30 -5.42 10.31 -5.12
CA SER A 30 -5.64 11.25 -6.21
C SER A 30 -4.31 11.73 -6.82
N GLN A 31 -3.34 12.11 -5.98
CA GLN A 31 -2.01 12.54 -6.44
C GLN A 31 -1.27 11.45 -7.22
N ARG A 32 -1.41 10.19 -6.78
CA ARG A 32 -0.84 9.03 -7.48
C ARG A 32 -1.49 8.78 -8.84
N GLN A 33 -2.79 8.95 -8.96
CA GLN A 33 -3.51 8.78 -10.24
C GLN A 33 -3.21 9.90 -11.24
N ALA A 34 -3.00 11.13 -10.75
CA ALA A 34 -2.64 12.28 -11.59
C ALA A 34 -1.18 12.27 -12.08
N SER A 35 -0.34 11.40 -11.51
CA SER A 35 1.08 11.31 -11.88
C SER A 35 1.27 10.46 -13.13
N SER A 36 1.29 11.09 -14.30
CA SER A 36 1.70 10.47 -15.56
C SER A 36 3.21 10.21 -15.54
N GLY A 37 3.66 8.94 -15.58
CA GLY A 37 5.08 8.60 -15.77
C GLY A 37 5.82 7.94 -14.59
N GLY A 38 5.12 7.42 -13.59
CA GLY A 38 5.73 6.63 -12.51
C GLY A 38 4.98 6.82 -11.20
N GLN A 39 4.73 5.74 -10.45
CA GLN A 39 4.10 5.86 -9.13
C GLN A 39 5.06 6.56 -8.15
N ARG A 40 4.75 7.79 -7.77
CA ARG A 40 5.44 8.49 -6.67
C ARG A 40 5.22 7.79 -5.35
N THR A 41 6.28 7.72 -4.54
CA THR A 41 6.18 7.17 -3.19
C THR A 41 5.37 8.09 -2.29
N ILE A 42 4.80 7.57 -1.20
CA ILE A 42 4.08 8.40 -0.20
C ILE A 42 5.04 9.46 0.35
N ARG A 43 6.30 9.08 0.59
CA ARG A 43 7.36 9.96 1.07
C ARG A 43 7.60 11.13 0.14
N GLU A 44 7.80 10.87 -1.15
CA GLU A 44 8.00 11.93 -2.16
C GLU A 44 6.81 12.90 -2.23
N LEU A 45 5.58 12.42 -2.07
CA LEU A 45 4.39 13.28 -2.09
C LEU A 45 4.31 14.21 -0.87
N VAL A 46 4.73 13.72 0.30
CA VAL A 46 4.76 14.53 1.52
C VAL A 46 5.95 15.50 1.50
N GLU A 47 7.14 15.04 1.09
CA GLU A 47 8.35 15.88 0.99
C GLU A 47 8.21 16.97 -0.08
N SER A 48 7.49 16.69 -1.18
CA SER A 48 7.17 17.70 -2.20
C SER A 48 6.03 18.66 -1.81
N GLY A 49 5.47 18.53 -0.60
CA GLY A 49 4.36 19.35 -0.11
C GLY A 49 3.04 19.11 -0.83
N LYS A 50 2.94 18.08 -1.70
CA LYS A 50 1.72 17.74 -2.45
C LYS A 50 0.65 17.10 -1.59
N VAL A 51 1.03 16.58 -0.42
CA VAL A 51 0.12 16.05 0.59
C VAL A 51 0.57 16.54 1.95
N ALA A 52 -0.33 17.17 2.68
CA ALA A 52 -0.06 17.59 4.05
C ALA A 52 0.01 16.37 4.99
N ALA A 53 1.00 16.35 5.88
CA ALA A 53 1.10 15.39 6.98
C ALA A 53 0.86 16.13 8.31
N PRO A 54 -0.39 16.17 8.81
CA PRO A 54 -0.69 16.80 10.10
C PRO A 54 0.13 16.17 11.23
N SER A 55 0.59 17.01 12.15
CA SER A 55 1.43 16.58 13.28
C SER A 55 0.78 15.47 14.12
N HIS A 56 -0.54 15.54 14.32
CA HIS A 56 -1.30 14.54 15.08
C HIS A 56 -1.41 13.18 14.37
N LEU A 57 -1.10 13.08 13.07
CA LEU A 57 -1.04 11.83 12.30
C LEU A 57 0.38 11.41 11.95
N ARG A 58 1.41 12.06 12.51
CA ARG A 58 2.81 11.82 12.12
C ARG A 58 3.20 10.34 12.14
N HIS A 59 2.91 9.63 13.22
CA HIS A 59 3.20 8.19 13.35
C HIS A 59 2.43 7.33 12.35
N VAL A 60 1.19 7.71 12.03
CA VAL A 60 0.38 7.02 11.02
C VAL A 60 1.01 7.21 9.64
N MET A 61 1.40 8.44 9.32
CA MET A 61 2.03 8.80 8.05
C MET A 61 3.38 8.12 7.88
N GLU A 62 4.20 8.09 8.93
CA GLU A 62 5.48 7.39 8.96
C GLU A 62 5.29 5.89 8.68
N ALA A 63 4.35 5.24 9.36
CA ALA A 63 4.04 3.84 9.12
C ALA A 63 3.52 3.56 7.70
N LEU A 64 2.80 4.50 7.08
CA LEU A 64 2.37 4.38 5.68
C LEU A 64 3.57 4.49 4.72
N MET A 65 4.49 5.43 4.97
CA MET A 65 5.71 5.59 4.17
C MET A 65 6.61 4.37 4.26
N GLU A 66 6.89 3.87 5.46
CA GLU A 66 7.67 2.64 5.67
C GLU A 66 7.09 1.46 4.87
N ARG A 67 5.77 1.28 4.93
CA ARG A 67 5.09 0.21 4.18
C ARG A 67 5.23 0.39 2.67
N ASP A 68 5.12 1.61 2.18
CA ASP A 68 5.27 1.94 0.76
C ASP A 68 6.72 1.74 0.27
N ASP A 69 7.70 1.88 1.17
CA ASP A 69 9.12 1.66 0.90
C ASP A 69 9.51 0.18 0.89
N MET A 70 8.76 -0.69 1.56
CA MET A 70 8.99 -2.14 1.56
C MET A 70 8.55 -2.88 0.28
N GLY A 71 7.67 -2.26 -0.53
CA GLY A 71 7.14 -2.90 -1.74
C GLY A 71 8.05 -2.75 -2.96
N PRO A 72 7.98 -3.66 -3.96
CA PRO A 72 8.67 -3.47 -5.23
C PRO A 72 8.19 -2.18 -5.90
N LYS A 73 9.13 -1.39 -6.42
CA LYS A 73 8.81 -0.13 -7.10
C LYS A 73 8.39 -0.42 -8.56
N ALA A 74 7.62 0.49 -9.15
CA ALA A 74 7.20 0.36 -10.55
C ALA A 74 8.43 0.22 -11.47
N GLY A 75 8.34 -0.70 -12.44
CA GLY A 75 9.46 -1.03 -13.34
C GLY A 75 10.47 -2.03 -12.77
N GLN A 76 10.45 -2.30 -11.46
CA GLN A 76 11.24 -3.40 -10.90
C GLN A 76 10.55 -4.74 -11.18
N PRO A 77 11.32 -5.83 -11.38
CA PRO A 77 10.77 -7.18 -11.46
C PRO A 77 9.97 -7.51 -10.19
N ALA A 78 8.77 -8.06 -10.37
CA ALA A 78 7.99 -8.58 -9.24
C ALA A 78 8.72 -9.78 -8.60
N PRO A 79 8.83 -9.84 -7.26
CA PRO A 79 9.41 -11.00 -6.59
C PRO A 79 8.62 -12.28 -6.93
N ASP A 80 9.32 -13.31 -7.39
CA ASP A 80 8.67 -14.57 -7.74
C ASP A 80 8.23 -15.32 -6.47
N PHE A 81 7.12 -16.03 -6.57
CA PHE A 81 6.59 -16.86 -5.50
C PHE A 81 5.93 -18.11 -6.07
N SER A 82 5.81 -19.15 -5.24
CA SER A 82 5.06 -20.35 -5.56
C SER A 82 4.00 -20.59 -4.49
N LEU A 83 2.73 -20.49 -4.84
CA LEU A 83 1.60 -20.68 -3.93
C LEU A 83 0.82 -21.94 -4.30
N LYS A 84 0.28 -22.61 -3.28
CA LYS A 84 -0.67 -23.72 -3.46
C LYS A 84 -2.01 -23.15 -3.94
N ARG A 85 -2.66 -23.80 -4.90
CA ARG A 85 -4.03 -23.45 -5.30
C ARG A 85 -5.00 -23.84 -4.19
N LEU A 86 -6.08 -23.09 -4.06
CA LEU A 86 -7.18 -23.47 -3.17
C LEU A 86 -7.66 -24.88 -3.57
N GLU A 87 -7.91 -25.74 -2.57
CA GLU A 87 -8.47 -27.08 -2.75
C GLU A 87 -7.63 -28.08 -3.59
N SER A 88 -6.35 -27.82 -3.87
CA SER A 88 -5.50 -28.80 -4.56
C SER A 88 -4.03 -28.71 -4.17
N GLU A 89 -3.27 -29.80 -4.34
CA GLU A 89 -1.81 -29.81 -4.18
C GLU A 89 -1.06 -29.09 -5.31
N ALA A 90 -1.77 -28.69 -6.36
CA ALA A 90 -1.19 -27.96 -7.47
C ALA A 90 -0.61 -26.61 -7.00
N ARG A 91 0.55 -26.25 -7.52
CA ARG A 91 1.21 -24.97 -7.23
C ARG A 91 1.18 -24.05 -8.44
N VAL A 92 1.05 -22.76 -8.19
CA VAL A 92 1.16 -21.69 -9.19
C VAL A 92 2.40 -20.87 -8.88
N ARG A 93 3.27 -20.68 -9.88
CA ARG A 93 4.44 -19.81 -9.79
C ARG A 93 4.18 -18.50 -10.53
N LEU A 94 4.49 -17.36 -9.93
CA LEU A 94 4.21 -16.05 -10.55
C LEU A 94 4.93 -15.88 -11.90
N SER A 95 6.21 -16.26 -11.98
CA SER A 95 7.00 -16.16 -13.22
C SER A 95 6.43 -16.97 -14.40
N SER A 96 5.53 -17.93 -14.15
CA SER A 96 4.85 -18.69 -15.23
C SER A 96 3.93 -17.83 -16.11
N PHE A 97 3.55 -16.65 -15.65
CA PHE A 97 2.72 -15.67 -16.38
C PHE A 97 3.53 -14.59 -17.11
N GLN A 98 4.84 -14.50 -16.86
CA GLN A 98 5.68 -13.45 -17.44
C GLN A 98 5.66 -13.50 -18.97
N GLY A 99 5.51 -12.32 -19.60
CA GLY A 99 5.49 -12.19 -21.07
C GLY A 99 4.23 -12.71 -21.77
N LYS A 100 3.22 -13.19 -21.02
CA LYS A 100 1.97 -13.71 -21.61
C LYS A 100 0.82 -12.70 -21.50
N GLN A 101 0.62 -12.13 -20.31
CA GLN A 101 -0.43 -11.15 -20.03
C GLN A 101 -0.14 -10.40 -18.72
N PRO A 102 -0.73 -9.22 -18.50
CA PRO A 102 -0.69 -8.55 -17.20
C PRO A 102 -1.28 -9.43 -16.09
N VAL A 103 -0.67 -9.38 -14.91
CA VAL A 103 -1.12 -10.15 -13.73
C VAL A 103 -1.41 -9.18 -12.59
N ALA A 104 -2.58 -9.33 -11.97
CA ALA A 104 -2.91 -8.68 -10.71
C ALA A 104 -2.65 -9.64 -9.54
N VAL A 105 -1.90 -9.19 -8.54
CA VAL A 105 -1.69 -9.92 -7.29
C VAL A 105 -2.49 -9.22 -6.19
N VAL A 106 -3.41 -9.96 -5.56
CA VAL A 106 -4.29 -9.44 -4.51
C VAL A 106 -3.99 -10.19 -3.22
N PHE A 107 -3.59 -9.45 -2.19
CA PHE A 107 -3.42 -9.99 -0.84
C PHE A 107 -4.71 -9.81 -0.07
N GLY A 108 -5.29 -10.91 0.42
CA GLY A 108 -6.53 -10.91 1.18
C GLY A 108 -6.56 -12.05 2.18
N SER A 109 -7.55 -12.01 3.07
CA SER A 109 -7.83 -13.04 4.06
C SER A 109 -9.33 -13.15 4.26
N TYR A 110 -9.83 -14.35 4.58
CA TYR A 110 -11.18 -14.52 5.10
C TYR A 110 -11.21 -13.99 6.53
N THR A 111 -12.04 -12.98 6.78
CA THR A 111 -12.32 -12.41 8.11
C THR A 111 -13.78 -12.07 8.21
#